data_AF-A0A401QNS6-F1
#
_entry.id   AF-A0A401QNS6-F1
#
_cell.length_a   1.000
_cell.length_b   1.000
_cell.length_c   1.000
_cell.angle_alpha   90.00
_cell.angle_beta   90.00
_cell.angle_gamma   90.00
#
_symmetry.space_group_name_H-M   'P 1'
#
loop_
_entity.id
_entity.type
_entity.pdbx_description
1 polymer ?
#
loop_
_entity_poly.entity_id
_entity_poly.type
_entity_poly.pdbx_seq_one_letter_code
_entity_poly.pdbx_strand_id
1 'polypeptide(L)'
;MDVQYCVDAGMDVQYCAGAGMDVQYCAGAGMDVQYCGGAGMDVQCCGGAGMDVEYCVDAGMDVQYCPDAGMDVQHCVDAGMDVQYCVGAGMDVQCCVGAGMDVQHCVDAGMDVQYCVGAGMDVQCCVGAGMDVQYCVDTRMDVQYCVGEGMDVHYCADVGMDVQYCVGGGMDVQYCVDAALDGQYCVGAGMDVQYCVHAGM
;
A
#
# COMPACT_ATOMS: atom_id res chain seq x y z
N MET A 1 31.19 4.80 15.85
CA MET A 1 32.12 4.36 16.91
C MET A 1 32.22 2.88 16.69
N ASP A 2 33.32 2.41 16.12
CA ASP A 2 33.38 1.05 15.57
C ASP A 2 33.44 0.05 16.73
N VAL A 3 32.41 -0.77 16.86
CA VAL A 3 32.41 -1.85 17.86
C VAL A 3 33.32 -2.95 17.32
N GLN A 4 34.54 -2.98 17.83
CA GLN A 4 35.59 -3.85 17.29
C GLN A 4 35.40 -5.32 17.66
N TYR A 5 34.72 -5.65 18.76
CA TYR A 5 34.47 -7.03 19.21
C TYR A 5 33.23 -7.13 20.11
N CYS A 6 32.24 -7.94 19.70
CA CYS A 6 31.28 -8.57 20.62
C CYS A 6 31.67 -10.06 20.75
N VAL A 7 31.77 -10.54 21.99
CA VAL A 7 32.13 -11.94 22.27
C VAL A 7 31.01 -12.58 23.08
N ASP A 8 29.94 -12.99 22.39
CA ASP A 8 29.03 -14.00 22.87
C ASP A 8 29.10 -15.19 21.92
N ALA A 9 29.61 -16.32 22.43
CA ALA A 9 29.63 -17.59 21.72
C ALA A 9 28.51 -18.47 22.28
N GLY A 10 27.41 -18.57 21.54
CA GLY A 10 26.26 -19.42 21.85
C GLY A 10 25.34 -19.56 20.63
N MET A 11 24.59 -20.67 20.52
CA MET A 11 23.58 -20.85 19.47
C MET A 11 22.47 -19.80 19.57
N ASP A 12 22.22 -19.31 20.80
CA ASP A 12 21.21 -18.31 21.16
C ASP A 12 21.90 -17.11 21.83
N VAL A 13 21.69 -15.89 21.32
CA VAL A 13 22.14 -14.65 21.96
C VAL A 13 20.93 -13.86 22.45
N GLN A 14 20.87 -13.56 23.75
CA GLN A 14 19.71 -12.87 24.34
C GLN A 14 19.70 -11.36 24.07
N TYR A 15 20.87 -10.68 24.11
CA TYR A 15 20.96 -9.22 23.97
C TYR A 15 22.24 -8.78 23.26
N CYS A 16 22.11 -7.99 22.20
CA CYS A 16 23.21 -7.30 21.52
C CYS A 16 22.96 -5.78 21.52
N ALA A 17 24.00 -4.97 21.79
CA ALA A 17 23.91 -3.51 21.75
C ALA A 17 25.14 -2.90 21.06
N GLY A 18 24.93 -2.14 19.98
CA GLY A 18 25.98 -1.43 19.26
C GLY A 18 25.48 -0.85 17.93
N ALA A 19 25.90 0.37 17.59
CA ALA A 19 25.53 1.05 16.34
C ALA A 19 26.79 1.26 15.46
N GLY A 20 26.76 0.79 14.21
CA GLY A 20 27.87 0.94 13.27
C GLY A 20 27.58 0.36 11.87
N MET A 21 28.14 0.99 10.83
CA MET A 21 28.00 0.52 9.43
C MET A 21 28.77 -0.79 9.15
N ASP A 22 29.84 -1.08 9.90
CA ASP A 22 30.71 -2.25 9.67
C ASP A 22 31.07 -2.94 11.00
N VAL A 23 30.31 -3.98 11.41
CA VAL A 23 30.76 -4.86 12.51
C VAL A 23 31.68 -5.93 11.90
N GLN A 24 33.00 -5.74 12.04
CA GLN A 24 33.99 -6.57 11.33
C GLN A 24 34.17 -8.00 11.88
N TYR A 25 33.92 -8.26 13.17
CA TYR A 25 34.14 -9.60 13.76
C TYR A 25 33.23 -9.87 14.98
N CYS A 26 32.21 -10.72 14.79
CA CYS A 26 31.60 -11.50 15.87
C CYS A 26 32.32 -12.85 15.96
N ALA A 27 32.97 -13.14 17.09
CA ALA A 27 33.66 -14.41 17.30
C ALA A 27 32.69 -15.45 17.90
N GLY A 28 31.79 -15.97 17.06
CA GLY A 28 30.83 -17.03 17.40
C GLY A 28 29.86 -17.30 16.26
N ALA A 29 29.43 -18.55 16.09
CA ALA A 29 28.29 -18.90 15.24
C ALA A 29 27.04 -18.93 16.13
N GLY A 30 26.19 -17.91 16.03
CA GLY A 30 24.85 -17.88 16.63
C GLY A 30 23.83 -17.77 15.51
N MET A 31 22.80 -18.61 15.51
CA MET A 31 21.76 -18.60 14.47
C MET A 31 20.62 -17.65 14.83
N ASP A 32 20.36 -17.45 16.13
CA ASP A 32 19.17 -16.74 16.63
C ASP A 32 19.54 -15.63 17.64
N VAL A 33 19.12 -14.39 17.37
CA VAL A 33 19.24 -13.25 18.31
C VAL A 33 17.85 -12.80 18.75
N GLN A 34 17.59 -12.74 20.06
CA GLN A 34 16.28 -12.32 20.56
C GLN A 34 16.09 -10.79 20.54
N TYR A 35 17.08 -10.02 21.01
CA TYR A 35 16.97 -8.55 21.09
C TYR A 35 18.24 -7.85 20.61
N CYS A 36 18.11 -6.95 19.64
CA CYS A 36 19.17 -6.08 19.15
C CYS A 36 18.81 -4.59 19.30
N GLY A 37 19.67 -3.82 19.96
CA GLY A 37 19.51 -2.37 20.17
C GLY A 37 20.55 -1.54 19.43
N GLY A 38 20.56 -1.59 18.10
CA GLY A 38 21.43 -0.77 17.26
C GLY A 38 21.17 -0.90 15.75
N ALA A 39 21.61 0.10 14.97
CA ALA A 39 21.56 0.10 13.52
C ALA A 39 22.80 -0.56 12.89
N GLY A 40 22.59 -1.52 11.98
CA GLY A 40 23.65 -2.17 11.21
C GLY A 40 23.18 -2.49 9.79
N MET A 41 23.99 -2.12 8.78
CA MET A 41 23.65 -2.27 7.36
C MET A 41 24.41 -3.43 6.69
N ASP A 42 25.45 -4.00 7.31
CA ASP A 42 26.22 -5.12 6.78
C ASP A 42 26.92 -5.92 7.90
N VAL A 43 26.44 -7.13 8.23
CA VAL A 43 27.20 -8.10 9.05
C VAL A 43 28.14 -8.86 8.10
N GLN A 44 29.30 -8.29 7.81
CA GLN A 44 30.32 -9.00 7.03
C GLN A 44 31.07 -10.00 7.91
N CYS A 45 30.65 -11.26 7.78
CA CYS A 45 31.33 -12.48 8.20
C CYS A 45 31.11 -12.95 9.65
N CYS A 46 29.95 -13.58 9.90
CA CYS A 46 29.89 -14.71 10.81
C CYS A 46 30.68 -15.88 10.19
N GLY A 47 31.58 -16.53 10.94
CA GLY A 47 32.27 -17.76 10.53
C GLY A 47 31.36 -19.01 10.45
N GLY A 48 30.05 -18.81 10.30
CA GLY A 48 28.96 -19.79 10.22
C GLY A 48 27.65 -19.06 9.89
N ALA A 49 26.68 -19.71 9.24
CA ALA A 49 25.42 -19.10 8.85
C ALA A 49 24.55 -18.74 10.07
N GLY A 50 23.98 -17.53 10.10
CA GLY A 50 22.96 -17.09 11.06
C GLY A 50 22.44 -15.72 10.64
N MET A 51 21.13 -15.62 10.34
CA MET A 51 20.48 -14.46 9.69
C MET A 51 19.13 -14.08 10.34
N ASP A 52 18.78 -14.58 11.54
CA ASP A 52 17.44 -14.36 12.10
C ASP A 52 17.49 -13.52 13.41
N VAL A 53 16.82 -12.36 13.41
CA VAL A 53 16.62 -11.53 14.62
C VAL A 53 15.13 -11.49 14.97
N GLU A 54 14.76 -11.79 16.21
CA GLU A 54 13.37 -11.72 16.65
C GLU A 54 12.91 -10.25 16.81
N TYR A 55 13.74 -9.41 17.44
CA TYR A 55 13.43 -8.00 17.69
C TYR A 55 14.64 -7.08 17.48
N CYS A 56 14.51 -6.10 16.59
CA CYS A 56 15.49 -5.03 16.37
C CYS A 56 14.84 -3.68 16.63
N VAL A 57 15.46 -2.77 17.38
CA VAL A 57 14.86 -1.45 17.68
C VAL A 57 15.07 -0.44 16.54
N ASP A 58 16.22 -0.45 15.86
CA ASP A 58 16.60 0.66 14.97
C ASP A 58 16.57 0.30 13.47
N ALA A 59 17.48 -0.59 13.02
CA ALA A 59 17.51 -1.00 11.62
C ALA A 59 18.00 -2.44 11.49
N GLY A 60 17.28 -3.25 10.71
CA GLY A 60 17.64 -4.65 10.48
C GLY A 60 17.36 -5.13 9.06
N MET A 61 18.20 -6.05 8.59
CA MET A 61 18.07 -6.65 7.26
C MET A 61 17.17 -7.90 7.23
N ASP A 62 17.05 -8.65 8.32
CA ASP A 62 16.19 -9.84 8.43
C ASP A 62 15.64 -9.94 9.88
N VAL A 63 14.41 -9.46 10.11
CA VAL A 63 13.86 -9.34 11.47
C VAL A 63 12.38 -9.74 11.55
N GLN A 64 11.94 -10.35 12.66
CA GLN A 64 10.50 -10.51 12.87
C GLN A 64 9.81 -9.19 13.22
N TYR A 65 10.41 -8.36 14.08
CA TYR A 65 9.85 -7.07 14.47
C TYR A 65 10.91 -5.95 14.46
N CYS A 66 10.63 -4.85 13.75
CA CYS A 66 11.43 -3.64 13.77
C CYS A 66 10.57 -2.37 13.87
N PRO A 67 10.62 -1.59 14.97
CA PRO A 67 9.81 -0.39 15.09
C PRO A 67 10.27 0.73 14.16
N ASP A 68 11.57 0.88 13.91
CA ASP A 68 12.11 1.97 13.10
C ASP A 68 12.22 1.58 11.60
N ALA A 69 13.33 0.97 11.13
CA ALA A 69 13.55 0.69 9.71
C ALA A 69 13.90 -0.77 9.37
N GLY A 70 13.25 -1.37 8.38
CA GLY A 70 13.46 -2.77 7.99
C GLY A 70 13.72 -2.97 6.49
N MET A 71 14.67 -3.84 6.14
CA MET A 71 14.79 -4.35 4.76
C MET A 71 13.85 -5.54 4.57
N ASP A 72 14.12 -6.71 5.16
CA ASP A 72 13.20 -7.86 5.16
C ASP A 72 12.63 -8.09 6.56
N VAL A 73 11.36 -7.70 6.78
CA VAL A 73 10.76 -7.73 8.13
C VAL A 73 9.34 -8.29 8.14
N GLN A 74 8.96 -9.07 9.15
CA GLN A 74 7.55 -9.48 9.29
C GLN A 74 6.66 -8.32 9.75
N HIS A 75 7.10 -7.55 10.75
CA HIS A 75 6.39 -6.41 11.30
C HIS A 75 7.26 -5.16 11.42
N CYS A 76 6.88 -4.07 10.72
CA CYS A 76 7.54 -2.77 10.81
C CYS A 76 6.58 -1.65 11.25
N VAL A 77 7.06 -0.62 11.97
CA VAL A 77 6.21 0.48 12.49
C VAL A 77 6.50 1.86 11.88
N ASP A 78 7.71 2.13 11.37
CA ASP A 78 8.00 3.41 10.70
C ASP A 78 8.31 3.24 9.20
N ALA A 79 9.31 2.45 8.80
CA ALA A 79 9.70 2.32 7.39
C ALA A 79 10.20 0.91 6.99
N GLY A 80 9.61 0.32 5.94
CA GLY A 80 9.95 -1.02 5.46
C GLY A 80 10.17 -1.10 3.95
N MET A 81 11.13 -1.90 3.49
CA MET A 81 11.31 -2.18 2.06
C MET A 81 10.59 -3.45 1.62
N ASP A 82 10.77 -4.58 2.30
CA ASP A 82 10.13 -5.86 2.03
C ASP A 82 9.45 -6.38 3.31
N VAL A 83 8.17 -6.05 3.49
CA VAL A 83 7.51 -6.26 4.80
C VAL A 83 6.16 -6.98 4.69
N GLN A 84 5.88 -7.91 5.60
CA GLN A 84 4.54 -8.53 5.65
C GLN A 84 3.50 -7.54 6.18
N TYR A 85 3.79 -6.87 7.29
CA TYR A 85 2.93 -5.86 7.90
C TYR A 85 3.72 -4.60 8.25
N CYS A 86 3.36 -3.47 7.63
CA CYS A 86 3.96 -2.17 7.93
C CYS A 86 2.89 -1.22 8.47
N VAL A 87 3.16 -0.59 9.59
CA VAL A 87 2.57 0.70 9.96
C VAL A 87 3.59 1.76 9.53
N GLY A 88 3.18 2.90 9.00
CA GLY A 88 4.12 3.91 8.49
C GLY A 88 4.30 3.85 6.98
N ALA A 89 5.54 3.73 6.49
CA ALA A 89 5.88 3.76 5.06
C ALA A 89 6.44 2.41 4.57
N GLY A 90 5.87 1.86 3.50
CA GLY A 90 6.24 0.56 2.93
C GLY A 90 6.56 0.65 1.44
N MET A 91 7.63 -0.03 1.01
CA MET A 91 7.95 -0.15 -0.41
C MET A 91 7.20 -1.32 -1.04
N ASP A 92 7.53 -2.55 -0.66
CA ASP A 92 6.92 -3.80 -1.13
C ASP A 92 6.29 -4.51 0.08
N VAL A 93 4.97 -4.36 0.26
CA VAL A 93 4.30 -4.76 1.51
C VAL A 93 3.03 -5.58 1.26
N GLN A 94 2.78 -6.62 2.05
CA GLN A 94 1.47 -7.31 1.96
C GLN A 94 0.35 -6.46 2.56
N CYS A 95 0.52 -5.97 3.79
CA CYS A 95 -0.43 -5.10 4.48
C CYS A 95 0.24 -3.82 5.00
N CYS A 96 -0.15 -2.66 4.51
CA CYS A 96 0.35 -1.36 4.95
C CYS A 96 -0.77 -0.52 5.59
N VAL A 97 -0.46 0.10 6.74
CA VAL A 97 -1.27 1.17 7.35
C VAL A 97 -0.43 2.45 7.35
N GLY A 98 -0.69 3.32 6.37
CA GLY A 98 0.08 4.53 6.09
C GLY A 98 0.33 4.68 4.59
N ALA A 99 1.59 4.85 4.19
CA ALA A 99 1.98 5.07 2.80
C ALA A 99 2.64 3.82 2.18
N GLY A 100 2.11 3.33 1.07
CA GLY A 100 2.60 2.15 0.36
C GLY A 100 2.96 2.41 -1.11
N MET A 101 4.08 1.86 -1.59
CA MET A 101 4.44 1.92 -3.01
C MET A 101 3.84 0.76 -3.81
N ASP A 102 4.22 -0.49 -3.55
CA ASP A 102 3.64 -1.72 -4.09
C ASP A 102 3.03 -2.53 -2.94
N VAL A 103 1.70 -2.54 -2.83
CA VAL A 103 1.01 -3.13 -1.67
C VAL A 103 -0.19 -3.98 -2.07
N GLN A 104 -0.36 -5.15 -1.44
CA GLN A 104 -1.60 -5.92 -1.64
C GLN A 104 -2.80 -5.24 -0.94
N HIS A 105 -2.63 -4.85 0.33
CA HIS A 105 -3.65 -4.16 1.12
C HIS A 105 -3.10 -2.90 1.75
N CYS A 106 -3.62 -1.72 1.35
CA CYS A 106 -3.24 -0.44 1.92
C CYS A 106 -4.41 0.23 2.63
N VAL A 107 -4.14 0.79 3.81
CA VAL A 107 -5.01 1.73 4.51
C VAL A 107 -4.27 3.06 4.57
N ASP A 108 -4.93 4.15 4.15
CA ASP A 108 -4.46 5.54 3.99
C ASP A 108 -4.01 5.94 2.58
N ALA A 109 -2.79 5.58 2.12
CA ALA A 109 -2.26 6.07 0.83
C ALA A 109 -1.41 5.02 0.08
N GLY A 110 -1.78 4.71 -1.16
CA GLY A 110 -1.09 3.72 -2.00
C GLY A 110 -0.77 4.22 -3.41
N MET A 111 0.36 3.78 -3.97
CA MET A 111 0.67 4.04 -5.38
C MET A 111 0.17 2.90 -6.27
N ASP A 112 0.78 1.72 -6.20
CA ASP A 112 0.39 0.51 -6.92
C ASP A 112 -0.23 -0.48 -5.92
N VAL A 113 -1.56 -0.61 -5.91
CA VAL A 113 -2.26 -1.37 -4.86
C VAL A 113 -3.34 -2.32 -5.41
N GLN A 114 -3.47 -3.51 -4.81
CA GLN A 114 -4.59 -4.40 -5.14
C GLN A 114 -5.89 -3.91 -4.46
N TYR A 115 -5.83 -3.66 -3.16
CA TYR A 115 -6.95 -3.16 -2.36
C TYR A 115 -6.54 -1.95 -1.50
N CYS A 116 -7.17 -0.79 -1.72
CA CYS A 116 -6.89 0.42 -0.97
C CYS A 116 -8.13 0.95 -0.24
N VAL A 117 -7.99 1.31 1.04
CA VAL A 117 -8.96 2.10 1.79
C VAL A 117 -8.33 3.45 2.10
N GLY A 118 -8.75 4.51 1.42
CA GLY A 118 -8.10 5.83 1.51
C GLY A 118 -7.88 6.44 0.12
N ALA A 119 -6.63 6.77 -0.20
CA ALA A 119 -6.22 7.34 -1.47
C ALA A 119 -5.32 6.38 -2.25
N GLY A 120 -5.58 6.18 -3.55
CA GLY A 120 -4.78 5.30 -4.40
C GLY A 120 -4.50 5.87 -5.79
N MET A 121 -3.29 5.71 -6.32
CA MET A 121 -3.00 6.16 -7.69
C MET A 121 -3.42 5.11 -8.72
N ASP A 122 -2.80 3.93 -8.70
CA ASP A 122 -3.06 2.79 -9.57
C ASP A 122 -3.60 1.63 -8.72
N VAL A 123 -4.93 1.44 -8.71
CA VAL A 123 -5.57 0.45 -7.82
C VAL A 123 -6.51 -0.48 -8.57
N GLN A 124 -6.59 -1.75 -8.16
CA GLN A 124 -7.67 -2.62 -8.66
C GLN A 124 -9.00 -2.32 -7.97
N CYS A 125 -9.02 -2.33 -6.64
CA CYS A 125 -10.21 -2.03 -5.84
C CYS A 125 -9.89 -0.96 -4.80
N CYS A 126 -10.61 0.16 -4.82
CA CYS A 126 -10.42 1.18 -3.79
C CYS A 126 -11.75 1.72 -3.24
N VAL A 127 -11.78 1.87 -1.92
CA VAL A 127 -12.81 2.58 -1.16
C VAL A 127 -12.22 3.92 -0.74
N GLY A 128 -12.75 5.01 -1.28
CA GLY A 128 -12.23 6.36 -1.10
C GLY A 128 -11.75 6.98 -2.42
N ALA A 129 -10.68 7.77 -2.36
CA ALA A 129 -10.16 8.54 -3.48
C ALA A 129 -9.18 7.75 -4.35
N GLY A 130 -9.13 8.07 -5.64
CA GLY A 130 -8.03 7.60 -6.48
C GLY A 130 -8.00 8.18 -7.88
N MET A 131 -6.96 7.84 -8.63
CA MET A 131 -6.77 8.31 -10.00
C MET A 131 -7.18 7.22 -10.97
N ASP A 132 -6.35 6.20 -11.18
CA ASP A 132 -6.53 5.11 -12.12
C ASP A 132 -7.02 3.84 -11.41
N VAL A 133 -8.32 3.54 -11.47
CA VAL A 133 -8.87 2.40 -10.73
C VAL A 133 -9.86 1.54 -11.52
N GLN A 134 -9.76 0.21 -11.38
CA GLN A 134 -10.75 -0.68 -11.98
C GLN A 134 -12.11 -0.62 -11.26
N TYR A 135 -12.13 -0.69 -9.92
CA TYR A 135 -13.35 -0.69 -9.11
C TYR A 135 -13.27 0.33 -7.97
N CYS A 136 -14.24 1.24 -7.94
CA CYS A 136 -14.36 2.30 -6.95
C CYS A 136 -15.66 2.22 -6.15
N VAL A 137 -15.55 2.51 -4.86
CA VAL A 137 -16.63 3.05 -4.04
C VAL A 137 -16.18 4.42 -3.53
N ASP A 138 -17.00 5.46 -3.73
CA ASP A 138 -16.79 6.89 -3.40
C ASP A 138 -16.42 7.84 -4.56
N THR A 139 -15.19 8.35 -4.72
CA THR A 139 -14.88 9.51 -5.62
C THR A 139 -13.60 9.34 -6.44
N ARG A 140 -13.61 9.53 -7.77
CA ARG A 140 -12.40 9.27 -8.63
C ARG A 140 -12.25 10.12 -9.90
N MET A 141 -11.05 10.05 -10.52
CA MET A 141 -10.70 10.75 -11.77
C MET A 141 -10.61 9.88 -13.04
N ASP A 142 -10.34 8.57 -12.98
CA ASP A 142 -10.31 7.66 -14.14
C ASP A 142 -10.70 6.22 -13.73
N VAL A 143 -11.89 5.74 -14.09
CA VAL A 143 -12.41 4.47 -13.52
C VAL A 143 -13.16 3.58 -14.50
N GLN A 144 -12.96 2.28 -14.39
CA GLN A 144 -13.79 1.32 -15.14
C GLN A 144 -15.20 1.14 -14.53
N TYR A 145 -15.29 0.92 -13.22
CA TYR A 145 -16.55 0.78 -12.48
C TYR A 145 -16.58 1.63 -11.19
N CYS A 146 -17.52 2.56 -11.09
CA CYS A 146 -17.70 3.40 -9.90
C CYS A 146 -19.10 3.25 -9.28
N VAL A 147 -19.14 3.10 -7.95
CA VAL A 147 -20.37 3.16 -7.12
C VAL A 147 -20.31 4.41 -6.24
N GLY A 148 -20.37 5.58 -6.87
CA GLY A 148 -20.26 6.89 -6.24
C GLY A 148 -20.09 7.98 -7.30
N GLU A 149 -19.30 9.00 -7.00
CA GLU A 149 -18.93 10.05 -7.95
C GLU A 149 -17.68 9.64 -8.75
N GLY A 150 -17.64 9.95 -10.05
CA GLY A 150 -16.42 9.77 -10.83
C GLY A 150 -16.33 10.70 -12.03
N MET A 151 -15.11 11.09 -12.37
CA MET A 151 -14.76 11.70 -13.65
C MET A 151 -14.15 10.60 -14.54
N ASP A 152 -14.34 10.71 -15.85
CA ASP A 152 -13.84 9.78 -16.87
C ASP A 152 -14.11 8.30 -16.52
N VAL A 153 -15.39 7.91 -16.53
CA VAL A 153 -15.84 6.59 -16.05
C VAL A 153 -16.47 5.74 -17.16
N HIS A 154 -16.10 4.46 -17.24
CA HIS A 154 -16.78 3.56 -18.18
C HIS A 154 -18.18 3.13 -17.68
N TYR A 155 -18.32 2.76 -16.41
CA TYR A 155 -19.60 2.44 -15.76
C TYR A 155 -19.75 3.15 -14.41
N CYS A 156 -20.74 4.02 -14.27
CA CYS A 156 -21.07 4.69 -13.01
C CYS A 156 -22.48 4.31 -12.53
N ALA A 157 -22.62 4.00 -11.24
CA ALA A 157 -23.91 3.67 -10.63
C ALA A 157 -24.61 4.85 -9.95
N ASP A 158 -23.91 5.96 -9.69
CA ASP A 158 -24.47 7.14 -9.00
C ASP A 158 -24.28 8.41 -9.83
N VAL A 159 -23.21 9.20 -9.62
CA VAL A 159 -22.98 10.44 -10.36
C VAL A 159 -21.68 10.37 -11.15
N GLY A 160 -21.66 10.86 -12.39
CA GLY A 160 -20.38 11.01 -13.08
C GLY A 160 -20.30 12.11 -14.13
N MET A 161 -19.06 12.49 -14.42
CA MET A 161 -18.68 13.40 -15.49
C MET A 161 -17.91 12.59 -16.54
N ASP A 162 -18.19 12.80 -17.82
CA ASP A 162 -17.54 12.09 -18.93
C ASP A 162 -17.69 10.56 -18.79
N VAL A 163 -18.93 10.06 -18.91
CA VAL A 163 -19.27 8.66 -18.60
C VAL A 163 -19.79 7.92 -19.83
N GLN A 164 -19.33 6.68 -20.07
CA GLN A 164 -19.92 5.86 -21.13
C GLN A 164 -21.30 5.31 -20.74
N TYR A 165 -21.43 4.73 -19.54
CA TYR A 165 -22.69 4.19 -19.03
C TYR A 165 -22.94 4.67 -17.60
N CYS A 166 -24.02 5.42 -17.37
CA CYS A 166 -24.43 5.86 -16.03
C CYS A 166 -25.85 5.38 -15.69
N VAL A 167 -26.07 4.93 -14.45
CA VAL A 167 -27.40 4.50 -13.95
C VAL A 167 -28.08 5.55 -13.06
N GLY A 168 -27.34 6.57 -12.61
CA GLY A 168 -27.89 7.71 -11.87
C GLY A 168 -27.79 9.01 -12.67
N GLY A 169 -27.02 9.96 -12.16
CA GLY A 169 -26.83 11.28 -12.77
C GLY A 169 -25.53 11.39 -13.56
N GLY A 170 -25.51 12.18 -14.63
CA GLY A 170 -24.23 12.60 -15.16
C GLY A 170 -24.22 13.82 -16.07
N MET A 171 -23.01 14.36 -16.21
CA MET A 171 -22.64 15.39 -17.16
C MET A 171 -21.81 14.73 -18.25
N ASP A 172 -22.17 14.95 -19.52
CA ASP A 172 -21.52 14.31 -20.67
C ASP A 172 -21.53 12.77 -20.60
N VAL A 173 -22.71 12.17 -20.83
CA VAL A 173 -22.91 10.72 -20.72
C VAL A 173 -23.35 10.10 -22.05
N GLN A 174 -22.68 9.05 -22.50
CA GLN A 174 -23.09 8.37 -23.73
C GLN A 174 -24.43 7.63 -23.56
N TYR A 175 -24.56 6.83 -22.50
CA TYR A 175 -25.78 6.10 -22.14
C TYR A 175 -26.13 6.34 -20.67
N CYS A 176 -27.28 6.96 -20.42
CA CYS A 176 -27.77 7.25 -19.08
C CYS A 176 -29.13 6.57 -18.82
N VAL A 177 -29.29 6.04 -17.61
CA VAL A 177 -30.59 5.74 -16.99
C VAL A 177 -30.74 6.70 -15.82
N ASP A 178 -31.91 7.33 -15.64
CA ASP A 178 -32.22 8.41 -14.69
C ASP A 178 -32.00 9.84 -15.20
N ALA A 179 -30.81 10.46 -15.10
CA ALA A 179 -30.63 11.87 -15.46
C ALA A 179 -29.32 12.22 -16.18
N ALA A 180 -29.41 12.88 -17.34
CA ALA A 180 -28.24 13.40 -18.07
C ALA A 180 -28.39 14.88 -18.43
N LEU A 181 -27.31 15.66 -18.27
CA LEU A 181 -27.26 17.03 -18.79
C LEU A 181 -27.03 17.05 -20.30
N ASP A 182 -25.95 16.40 -20.75
CA ASP A 182 -25.61 16.19 -22.16
C ASP A 182 -25.40 14.69 -22.38
N GLY A 183 -25.89 14.16 -23.50
CA GLY A 183 -25.69 12.75 -23.82
C GLY A 183 -26.24 12.27 -25.15
N GLN A 184 -25.89 11.04 -25.52
CA GLN A 184 -26.42 10.42 -26.75
C GLN A 184 -27.76 9.74 -26.50
N TYR A 185 -27.84 8.91 -25.45
CA TYR A 185 -29.02 8.13 -25.12
C TYR A 185 -29.36 8.27 -23.64
N CYS A 186 -30.61 8.60 -23.33
CA CYS A 186 -31.10 8.69 -21.96
C CYS A 186 -32.46 7.99 -21.82
N VAL A 187 -32.62 7.25 -20.72
CA VAL A 187 -33.91 6.74 -20.24
C VAL A 187 -34.22 7.42 -18.91
N GLY A 188 -35.06 8.46 -18.95
CA GLY A 188 -35.34 9.31 -17.78
C GLY A 188 -35.48 10.78 -18.17
N ALA A 189 -34.73 11.65 -17.49
CA ALA A 189 -34.66 13.08 -17.74
C ALA A 189 -33.38 13.46 -18.48
N GLY A 190 -33.50 14.22 -19.57
CA GLY A 190 -32.36 14.73 -20.32
C GLY A 190 -32.58 16.18 -20.73
N MET A 191 -31.56 17.04 -20.59
CA MET A 191 -31.63 18.42 -21.09
C MET A 191 -31.18 18.50 -22.55
N ASP A 192 -29.92 18.20 -22.85
CA ASP A 192 -29.30 18.27 -24.18
C ASP A 192 -28.94 16.88 -24.67
N VAL A 193 -29.94 16.02 -24.88
CA VAL A 193 -29.73 14.61 -25.26
C VAL A 193 -30.31 14.29 -26.64
N GLN A 194 -29.56 13.54 -27.45
CA GLN A 194 -29.98 13.19 -28.81
C GLN A 194 -31.20 12.27 -28.85
N TYR A 195 -31.23 11.25 -28.00
CA TYR A 195 -32.31 10.27 -27.91
C TYR A 195 -32.76 10.08 -26.46
N CYS A 196 -33.88 10.73 -26.09
CA CYS A 196 -34.49 10.60 -24.76
C CYS A 196 -35.77 9.77 -24.79
N VAL A 197 -35.78 8.66 -24.07
CA VAL A 197 -37.00 7.96 -23.67
C VAL A 197 -37.37 8.48 -22.29
N HIS A 198 -38.40 9.31 -22.23
CA HIS A 198 -38.95 9.71 -20.94
C HIS A 198 -39.65 8.51 -20.34
N ALA A 199 -39.21 8.07 -19.16
CA ALA A 199 -39.98 7.16 -18.33
C ALA A 199 -41.22 7.93 -17.84
N GLY A 200 -42.26 7.96 -18.68
CA GLY A 200 -43.55 8.54 -18.35
C GLY A 200 -44.18 7.80 -17.17
N MET A 201 -44.79 8.57 -16.27
CA MET A 201 -45.67 8.12 -15.18
C MET A 201 -46.79 7.19 -15.67
#